data_AF-A0A2A4GUM7-F1
#
_entry.id   AF-A0A2A4GUM7-F1
#
_cell.length_a   1.000
_cell.length_b   1.000
_cell.length_c   1.000
_cell.angle_alpha   90.00
_cell.angle_beta   90.00
_cell.angle_gamma   90.00
#
_symmetry.space_group_name_H-M   'P 1'
#
loop_
_entity.id
_entity.type
_entity.pdbx_description
1 polymer ?
#
loop_
_entity_poly.entity_id
_entity_poly.type
_entity_poly.pdbx_seq_one_letter_code
_entity_poly.pdbx_strand_id
1 'polypeptide(L)' 'MASFTVTKRKNKTSSSWQYDVKHPSFKSGKKRKSGFKTKAEAVNAAQQLIRDLEDGNAIDDKTFKEYYNDWLVI' A
#
# COMPACT_ATOMS: atom_id res chain seq x y z
N MET A 1 -10.05 -5.18 -6.67
CA MET A 1 -10.14 -4.79 -5.24
C MET A 1 -8.96 -5.38 -4.49
N ALA A 2 -8.15 -4.52 -3.87
CA ALA A 2 -7.10 -4.98 -2.97
C ALA A 2 -7.76 -5.59 -1.72
N SER A 3 -7.30 -6.75 -1.27
CA SER A 3 -7.74 -7.33 0.01
C SER A 3 -6.53 -7.56 0.89
N PHE A 4 -6.70 -7.39 2.20
CA PHE A 4 -5.62 -7.65 3.15
C PHE A 4 -6.05 -8.57 4.29
N THR A 5 -5.10 -9.36 4.77
CA THR A 5 -5.26 -10.21 5.94
C THR A 5 -4.16 -9.87 6.94
N VAL A 6 -4.53 -9.69 8.21
CA VAL A 6 -3.58 -9.44 9.30
C VAL A 6 -3.51 -10.68 10.18
N THR A 7 -2.31 -11.18 10.42
CA THR A 7 -2.09 -12.37 11.25
C THR A 7 -1.07 -12.10 12.34
N LYS A 8 -1.25 -12.76 13.49
CA LYS A 8 -0.30 -12.70 14.60
C LYS A 8 0.70 -13.85 14.45
N ARG A 9 1.98 -13.53 14.34
CA ARG A 9 3.07 -14.52 14.36
C ARG A 9 3.55 -14.68 15.80
N LYS A 10 3.57 -15.92 16.28
CA LYS A 10 4.09 -16.28 17.61
C LYS A 10 5.40 -17.03 17.42
N ASN A 11 6.49 -16.51 17.98
CA ASN A 11 7.76 -17.20 18.13
C ASN A 11 7.95 -17.57 19.61
N LYS A 12 8.93 -18.42 19.90
CA LYS A 12 9.22 -18.89 21.28
C LYS A 12 9.53 -17.75 22.26
N THR A 13 10.07 -16.63 21.77
CA THR A 13 10.52 -15.48 22.59
C THR A 13 9.75 -14.19 22.35
N SER A 14 8.92 -14.11 21.30
CA SER A 14 8.23 -12.86 20.94
C SER A 14 6.98 -13.11 20.11
N SER A 15 6.07 -12.14 20.13
CA SER A 15 4.96 -12.10 19.18
C SER A 15 5.04 -10.84 18.34
N SER A 16 4.88 -11.00 17.03
CA SER A 16 4.83 -9.90 16.07
C SER A 16 3.58 -10.01 15.21
N TRP A 17 3.19 -8.90 14.62
CA TRP A 17 2.09 -8.82 13.68
C TRP A 17 2.65 -8.74 12.26
N GLN A 18 1.89 -9.31 11.33
CA GLN A 18 2.19 -9.28 9.91
C GLN A 18 0.91 -9.04 9.13
N TYR A 19 1.04 -8.36 8.00
CA TYR A 19 -0.04 -8.23 7.03
C TYR A 19 0.34 -8.90 5.72
N ASP A 20 -0.70 -9.28 4.99
CA ASP A 20 -0.65 -9.91 3.68
C ASP A 20 -1.64 -9.15 2.79
N VAL A 21 -1.16 -8.37 1.82
CA VAL A 21 -2.00 -7.66 0.84
C VAL A 21 -1.99 -8.42 -0.48
N LYS A 22 -3.17 -8.74 -1.00
CA LYS A 22 -3.36 -9.33 -2.33
C LYS A 22 -3.79 -8.23 -3.30
N HIS A 23 -3.02 -8.08 -4.37
CA HIS A 23 -3.32 -7.10 -5.43
C HIS A 23 -2.77 -7.63 -6.77
N PRO A 24 -3.52 -7.51 -7.88
CA PRO A 24 -3.07 -7.95 -9.20
C PRO A 24 -1.82 -7.22 -9.71
N SER A 25 -1.54 -6.01 -9.21
CA SER A 25 -0.31 -5.27 -9.57
C SER A 25 0.98 -5.91 -9.06
N PHE A 26 0.91 -6.85 -8.11
CA PHE A 26 2.11 -7.53 -7.62
C PHE A 26 2.47 -8.71 -8.54
N LYS A 27 3.75 -8.84 -8.91
CA LYS A 27 4.27 -9.95 -9.71
C LYS A 27 3.95 -11.33 -9.13
N SER A 28 3.88 -11.45 -7.80
CA SER A 28 3.52 -12.67 -7.06
C SER A 28 2.04 -12.72 -6.64
N GLY A 29 1.22 -11.74 -7.05
CA GLY A 29 -0.17 -11.56 -6.64
C GLY A 29 -0.36 -11.16 -5.17
N LYS A 30 0.72 -11.10 -4.39
CA LYS A 30 0.69 -10.88 -2.94
C LYS A 30 1.96 -10.24 -2.41
N LYS A 31 1.82 -9.25 -1.53
CA LYS A 31 2.92 -8.64 -0.77
C LYS A 31 2.71 -8.86 0.73
N ARG A 32 3.75 -9.37 1.39
CA ARG A 32 3.78 -9.65 2.84
C ARG A 32 4.76 -8.71 3.53
N LYS A 33 4.36 -8.18 4.70
CA LYS A 33 5.27 -7.44 5.59
C LYS A 33 5.03 -7.89 7.03
N SER A 34 6.11 -8.09 7.77
CA SER A 34 6.09 -8.60 9.15
C SER A 34 6.97 -7.75 10.06
N GLY A 35 6.76 -7.85 11.38
CA GLY A 35 7.58 -7.16 12.38
C GLY A 35 6.86 -6.06 13.15
N PHE A 36 5.54 -5.91 12.96
CA PHE A 36 4.74 -4.92 13.68
C PHE A 36 4.55 -5.31 15.15
N LYS A 37 4.57 -4.34 16.05
CA LYS A 37 4.39 -4.60 17.49
C LYS A 37 2.92 -4.78 17.84
N THR A 38 2.04 -4.05 17.18
CA THR A 38 0.58 -4.06 17.44
C THR A 38 -0.23 -4.45 16.20
N LYS A 39 -1.46 -4.94 16.41
CA LYS A 39 -2.40 -5.21 15.31
C LYS A 39 -2.76 -3.93 14.55
N ALA A 40 -2.99 -2.84 15.27
CA ALA A 40 -3.37 -1.56 14.69
C ALA A 40 -2.29 -1.01 13.74
N GLU A 41 -1.02 -1.12 14.13
CA GLU A 41 0.11 -0.70 13.29
C GLU A 41 0.17 -1.51 11.98
N ALA A 42 -0.04 -2.82 12.05
CA ALA A 42 -0.11 -3.67 10.86
C ALA A 42 -1.32 -3.35 9.96
N VAL A 43 -2.47 -3.00 10.55
CA VAL A 43 -3.67 -2.58 9.80
C VAL A 43 -3.44 -1.25 9.11
N ASN A 44 -2.92 -0.24 9.82
CA ASN A 44 -2.64 1.08 9.26
C ASN A 44 -1.64 1.00 8.11
N ALA A 45 -0.56 0.22 8.28
CA ALA A 45 0.43 0.03 7.22
C ALA A 45 -0.14 -0.73 6.01
N ALA A 46 -1.05 -1.69 6.23
CA ALA A 46 -1.73 -2.38 5.14
C ALA A 46 -2.68 -1.44 4.37
N GLN A 47 -3.42 -0.59 5.09
CA GLN A 47 -4.32 0.40 4.51
C GLN A 47 -3.56 1.47 3.72
N GLN A 48 -2.43 1.97 4.24
CA GLN A 48 -1.54 2.88 3.50
C GLN A 48 -1.07 2.22 2.20
N LEU A 49 -0.59 0.98 2.26
CA LEU A 49 -0.15 0.28 1.05
C LEU A 49 -1.29 0.10 0.04
N ILE A 50 -2.52 -0.14 0.49
CA ILE A 50 -3.69 -0.23 -0.41
C ILE A 50 -3.97 1.12 -1.06
N ARG A 51 -3.96 2.21 -0.29
CA ARG A 51 -4.11 3.57 -0.83
C ARG A 51 -3.01 3.87 -1.84
N ASP A 52 -1.75 3.59 -1.53
CA ASP A 52 -0.63 3.80 -2.46
C ASP A 52 -0.76 2.98 -3.76
N LEU A 53 -1.45 1.83 -3.73
CA LEU A 53 -1.72 1.01 -4.92
C LEU A 53 -2.92 1.49 -5.72
N GLU A 54 -3.92 2.08 -5.06
CA GLU A 54 -5.11 2.67 -5.67
C GLU A 54 -4.77 4.05 -6.25
N ASP A 55 -4.06 4.87 -5.47
CA ASP A 55 -3.52 6.20 -5.80
C ASP A 55 -2.25 6.10 -6.66
N GLY A 56 -1.64 4.92 -6.80
CA GLY A 56 -0.48 4.65 -7.66
C GLY A 56 -0.75 4.87 -9.16
N ASN A 57 -1.93 5.39 -9.51
CA ASN A 57 -2.33 5.85 -10.84
C ASN A 57 -2.76 7.34 -10.85
N ALA A 58 -2.42 8.11 -9.81
CA ALA A 58 -2.81 9.51 -9.64
C ALA A 58 -1.61 10.44 -9.36
N ILE A 59 -0.39 10.06 -9.80
CA ILE A 59 0.53 11.10 -10.24
C ILE A 59 0.01 11.47 -11.62
N ASP A 60 -0.63 12.65 -11.72
CA ASP A 60 -1.00 13.23 -13.00
C ASP A 60 0.29 13.26 -13.81
N ASP A 61 0.43 12.34 -14.78
CA ASP A 61 1.63 12.13 -15.61
C ASP A 61 1.79 13.28 -16.62
N LYS A 62 1.27 14.46 -16.25
CA LYS A 62 1.36 15.68 -16.99
C LYS A 62 2.81 16.15 -16.96
N THR A 63 3.37 16.16 -18.14
CA THR A 63 4.63 16.85 -18.39
C THR A 63 4.46 18.34 -18.04
N PHE A 64 5.56 19.01 -17.71
CA PHE A 64 5.56 20.46 -17.45
C PHE A 64 4.82 21.26 -18.54
N LYS A 65 4.88 20.78 -19.79
CA LYS A 65 4.20 21.37 -20.94
C LYS A 65 2.67 21.29 -20.84
N GLU A 66 2.12 20.19 -20.36
CA GLU A 66 0.66 20.01 -20.18
C GLU A 66 0.14 20.87 -19.02
N TYR A 67 0.88 20.93 -17.90
CA TYR A 67 0.58 21.87 -16.82
C TYR A 67 0.62 23.33 -17.25
N TYR A 68 1.61 23.71 -18.06
CA TYR A 68 1.76 25.07 -18.57
C TYR A 68 0.62 25.46 -19.53
N ASN A 69 0.19 24.52 -20.38
CA ASN A 69 -0.92 24.74 -21.29
C ASN A 69 -2.27 24.84 -20.55
N ASP A 70 -2.53 23.98 -19.56
CA ASP A 70 -3.73 24.07 -18.72
C ASP A 70 -3.80 25.40 -17.96
N TRP A 71 -2.66 25.96 -17.57
CA TRP A 71 -2.59 27.25 -16.89
C TRP A 71 -2.82 28.46 -17.83
N LEU A 72 -2.48 28.32 -19.11
CA LEU A 72 -2.68 29.37 -20.12
C LEU A 72 -4.10 29.43 -20.68
N VAL A 73 -4.87 28.33 -20.60
CA VAL A 73 -6.27 28.29 -21.00
C VAL A 73 -7.14 28.76 -19.82
N ILE A 74 -7.09 30.08 -19.58
CA ILE A 74 -8.11 30.84 -18.82
C ILE A 74 -9.06 31.49 -19.82
#